data_AF-G5GMJ0-F1
#
_entry.id   AF-G5GMJ0-F1
#
_cell.length_a   1.000
_cell.length_b   1.000
_cell.length_c   1.000
_cell.angle_alpha   90.00
_cell.angle_beta   90.00
_cell.angle_gamma   90.00
#
_symmetry.space_group_name_H-M   'P 1'
#
loop_
_entity.id
_entity.type
_entity.pdbx_description
1 polymer ?
#
loop_
_entity_poly.entity_id
_entity_poly.type
_entity_poly.pdbx_seq_one_letter_code
_entity_poly.pdbx_strand_id
1 'polypeptide(L)'
;MATLTPDEQTLYFFAFRYALPRQSYALSFVSHLILQRVNDFDDWQLRDMIGEIEAHWEWNKDIHPIDRDVQRLFRDWLQKALLERGVKQAI
;
A
#
# COMPACT_ATOMS: atom_id res chain seq x y z
N MET A 1 -5.77 -19.74 6.41
CA MET A 1 -4.88 -18.68 6.94
C MET A 1 -5.73 -17.83 7.88
N ALA A 2 -5.21 -17.47 9.05
CA ALA A 2 -5.93 -16.55 9.94
C ALA A 2 -6.03 -15.17 9.27
N THR A 3 -7.22 -14.56 9.34
CA THR A 3 -7.49 -13.17 8.96
C THR A 3 -6.72 -12.24 9.91
N LEU A 4 -6.17 -11.14 9.38
CA LEU A 4 -5.50 -10.15 10.20
C LEU A 4 -6.48 -9.53 11.21
N THR A 5 -6.01 -9.36 12.44
CA THR A 5 -6.69 -8.54 13.44
C THR A 5 -6.55 -7.05 13.11
N PRO A 6 -7.43 -6.18 13.64
CA PRO A 6 -7.31 -4.73 13.45
C PRO A 6 -5.96 -4.15 13.92
N ASP A 7 -5.39 -4.70 14.99
CA ASP A 7 -4.07 -4.30 15.50
C ASP A 7 -2.95 -4.68 14.52
N GLU A 8 -3.03 -5.87 13.92
CA GLU A 8 -2.06 -6.29 12.91
C GLU A 8 -2.17 -5.46 11.63
N GLN A 9 -3.39 -5.17 11.13
CA GLN A 9 -3.59 -4.26 10.00
C GLN A 9 -2.97 -2.89 10.28
N THR A 10 -3.19 -2.37 11.49
CA THR A 10 -2.63 -1.08 11.94
C THR A 10 -1.10 -1.14 11.96
N LEU A 11 -0.51 -2.24 12.42
CA LEU A 11 0.94 -2.44 12.42
C LEU A 11 1.51 -2.44 10.99
N TYR A 12 0.85 -3.11 10.04
CA TYR A 12 1.24 -3.09 8.63
C TYR A 12 1.18 -1.67 8.05
N PHE A 13 0.14 -0.92 8.38
CA PHE A 13 0.00 0.46 7.94
C PHE A 13 1.11 1.36 8.47
N PHE A 14 1.46 1.25 9.76
CA PHE A 14 2.59 1.98 10.33
C PHE A 14 3.93 1.57 9.73
N ALA A 15 4.15 0.27 9.51
CA ALA A 15 5.34 -0.22 8.84
C ALA A 15 5.45 0.35 7.42
N PHE A 16 4.33 0.45 6.70
CA PHE A 16 4.27 1.05 5.37
C PHE A 16 4.62 2.54 5.41
N ARG A 17 3.98 3.34 6.27
CA ARG A 17 4.30 4.77 6.41
C ARG A 17 5.76 5.00 6.78
N TYR A 18 6.33 4.14 7.62
CA TYR A 18 7.73 4.19 7.96
C TYR A 18 8.63 3.86 6.75
N ALA A 19 8.25 2.85 5.96
CA ALA A 19 9.04 2.42 4.80
C ALA A 19 8.91 3.36 3.59
N LEU A 20 7.79 4.05 3.44
CA LEU A 20 7.46 4.90 2.30
C LEU A 20 8.55 5.92 1.92
N PRO A 21 9.09 6.73 2.85
CA PRO A 21 10.16 7.69 2.55
C PRO A 21 11.56 7.06 2.49
N ARG A 22 11.71 5.76 2.76
CA ARG A 22 13.00 5.09 2.88
C ARG A 22 13.29 4.29 1.63
N GLN A 23 14.56 4.34 1.20
CA GLN A 23 15.04 3.72 -0.03
C GLN A 23 14.61 2.25 -0.20
N SER A 24 14.36 1.91 -1.46
CA SER A 24 13.65 0.77 -2.08
C SER A 24 13.46 -0.54 -1.32
N TYR A 25 14.44 -1.01 -0.54
CA TYR A 25 14.38 -2.33 0.07
C TYR A 25 13.26 -2.45 1.12
N ALA A 26 13.16 -1.48 2.02
CA ALA A 26 12.18 -1.52 3.10
C ALA A 26 10.75 -1.44 2.55
N LEU A 27 10.49 -0.52 1.61
CA LEU A 27 9.17 -0.37 1.00
C LEU A 27 8.80 -1.62 0.19
N SER A 28 9.72 -2.16 -0.60
CA SER A 28 9.46 -3.38 -1.39
C SER A 28 9.03 -4.55 -0.50
N PHE A 29 9.70 -4.74 0.64
CA PHE A 29 9.37 -5.80 1.59
C PHE A 29 7.99 -5.60 2.22
N VAL A 30 7.70 -4.40 2.73
CA VAL A 30 6.41 -4.12 3.37
C VAL A 30 5.27 -4.18 2.37
N SER A 31 5.44 -3.63 1.17
CA SER A 31 4.48 -3.73 0.07
C SER A 31 4.19 -5.18 -0.29
N HIS A 32 5.22 -6.04 -0.34
CA HIS A 32 5.02 -7.47 -0.59
C HIS A 32 4.14 -8.14 0.48
N LEU A 33 4.39 -7.87 1.75
CA LEU A 33 3.60 -8.42 2.85
C LEU A 33 2.14 -7.93 2.80
N ILE A 34 1.92 -6.65 2.55
CA ILE A 34 0.58 -6.07 2.42
C ILE A 34 -0.16 -6.71 1.24
N LEU A 35 0.49 -6.88 0.09
CA LEU A 35 -0.13 -7.48 -1.09
C LEU A 35 -0.50 -8.96 -0.87
N GLN A 36 0.32 -9.74 -0.16
CA GLN A 36 -0.03 -11.12 0.20
C GLN A 36 -1.30 -11.21 1.07
N ARG A 37 -1.57 -10.16 1.84
CA ARG A 37 -2.68 -10.08 2.80
C ARG A 37 -3.72 -9.05 2.39
N VAL A 38 -3.73 -8.61 1.13
CA VAL A 38 -4.54 -7.46 0.70
C VAL A 38 -6.01 -7.66 1.05
N ASN A 39 -6.53 -8.88 0.89
CA ASN A 39 -7.91 -9.27 1.20
C ASN A 39 -8.30 -9.19 2.68
N ASP A 40 -7.32 -9.12 3.58
CA ASP A 40 -7.54 -8.95 5.01
C ASP A 40 -7.68 -7.46 5.41
N PHE A 41 -7.50 -6.51 4.47
CA PHE A 41 -7.69 -5.07 4.70
C PHE A 41 -9.02 -4.58 4.12
N ASP A 42 -9.60 -3.60 4.78
CA ASP A 42 -10.77 -2.87 4.29
C ASP A 42 -10.42 -1.92 3.13
N ASP A 43 -11.40 -1.64 2.28
CA ASP A 43 -11.22 -0.75 1.13
C ASP A 43 -10.76 0.65 1.53
N TRP A 44 -11.22 1.17 2.67
CA TRP A 44 -10.80 2.49 3.15
C TRP A 44 -9.32 2.50 3.54
N GLN A 45 -8.78 1.41 4.10
CA GLN A 45 -7.35 1.30 4.46
C GLN A 45 -6.47 1.27 3.21
N LEU A 46 -6.90 0.55 2.17
CA LEU A 46 -6.18 0.52 0.90
C LEU A 46 -6.19 1.90 0.22
N ARG A 47 -7.31 2.63 0.30
CA ARG A 47 -7.40 4.02 -0.17
C ARG A 47 -6.50 4.96 0.61
N ASP A 48 -6.39 4.77 1.92
CA ASP A 48 -5.52 5.58 2.78
C ASP A 48 -4.03 5.37 2.41
N MET A 49 -3.62 4.12 2.19
CA MET A 49 -2.26 3.82 1.70
C MET A 49 -1.96 4.46 0.33
N ILE A 50 -2.94 4.48 -0.59
CA ILE A 50 -2.81 5.19 -1.86
C ILE A 50 -2.61 6.69 -1.62
N GLY A 51 -3.43 7.29 -0.75
CA GLY A 51 -3.35 8.70 -0.40
C GLY A 51 -2.00 9.08 0.19
N GLU A 52 -1.42 8.23 1.04
CA GLU A 52 -0.08 8.44 1.59
C GLU A 52 1.02 8.45 0.52
N ILE A 53 0.95 7.56 -0.48
CA ILE A 53 1.90 7.55 -1.60
C ILE A 53 1.78 8.84 -2.41
N GLU A 54 0.56 9.26 -2.73
CA GLU A 54 0.30 10.46 -3.52
C GLU A 54 0.73 11.74 -2.78
N ALA A 55 0.42 11.84 -1.48
CA ALA A 55 0.91 12.92 -0.63
C ALA A 55 2.44 12.92 -0.57
N HIS A 56 3.07 11.76 -0.44
CA HIS A 56 4.53 11.66 -0.42
C HIS A 56 5.15 12.21 -1.72
N TRP A 57 4.54 11.97 -2.88
CA TRP A 57 4.97 12.54 -4.17
C TRP A 57 4.76 14.05 -4.27
N GLU A 58 3.68 14.57 -3.70
CA GLU A 58 3.39 16.00 -3.71
C GLU A 58 4.41 16.79 -2.86
N TRP A 59 4.71 16.27 -1.67
CA TRP A 59 5.58 16.95 -0.71
C TRP A 59 7.08 16.68 -0.93
N ASN A 60 7.47 15.59 -1.58
CA ASN A 60 8.88 15.24 -1.83
C ASN A 60 9.21 15.27 -3.31
N LYS A 61 9.98 16.29 -3.71
CA LYS A 61 10.39 16.50 -5.12
C LYS A 61 11.65 15.72 -5.54
N ASP A 62 12.44 15.27 -4.57
CA ASP A 62 13.71 14.56 -4.77
C ASP A 62 13.60 13.06 -4.40
N ILE A 63 12.55 12.41 -4.91
CA ILE A 63 12.42 10.96 -4.77
C ILE A 63 13.31 10.29 -5.82
N HIS A 64 14.16 9.37 -5.37
CA HIS A 64 15.00 8.60 -6.27
C HIS A 64 14.13 7.85 -7.29
N PRO A 65 14.47 7.84 -8.60
CA PRO A 65 13.62 7.24 -9.63
C PRO A 65 13.18 5.80 -9.34
N ILE A 66 14.10 4.97 -8.81
CA ILE A 66 13.80 3.57 -8.42
C ILE A 66 12.75 3.52 -7.31
N ASP A 67 12.87 4.39 -6.30
CA ASP A 67 11.92 4.43 -5.18
C ASP A 67 10.54 4.88 -5.67
N ARG A 68 10.51 5.85 -6.58
CA ARG A 68 9.28 6.32 -7.22
C ARG A 68 8.62 5.23 -8.06
N ASP A 69 9.39 4.42 -8.78
CA ASP A 69 8.87 3.28 -9.54
C ASP A 69 8.28 2.20 -8.62
N VAL A 70 8.94 1.88 -7.50
CA VAL A 70 8.41 0.94 -6.49
C VAL A 70 7.12 1.46 -5.87
N GLN A 71 7.07 2.74 -5.49
CA GLN A 71 5.87 3.39 -4.97
C GLN A 71 4.72 3.35 -5.99
N ARG A 72 5.01 3.63 -7.27
CA ARG A 72 4.00 3.58 -8.35
C ARG A 72 3.47 2.17 -8.54
N LEU A 73 4.36 1.18 -8.63
CA LEU A 73 3.95 -0.22 -8.76
C LEU A 73 3.05 -0.63 -7.61
N PHE A 74 3.41 -0.31 -6.37
CA PHE A 74 2.59 -0.65 -5.22
C PHE A 74 1.21 0.03 -5.27
N ARG A 75 1.16 1.32 -5.56
CA ARG A 75 -0.10 2.06 -5.77
C ARG A 75 -0.99 1.39 -6.81
N ASP A 76 -0.44 1.02 -7.96
CA ASP A 76 -1.19 0.41 -9.06
C ASP A 76 -1.76 -0.95 -8.65
N TRP A 77 -1.02 -1.74 -7.86
CA TRP A 77 -1.53 -2.98 -7.28
C TRP A 77 -2.69 -2.76 -6.29
N LEU A 78 -2.59 -1.74 -5.43
CA LEU A 78 -3.67 -1.38 -4.50
C LEU A 78 -4.93 -0.94 -5.26
N GLN A 79 -4.77 -0.12 -6.31
CA GLN A 79 -5.86 0.30 -7.18
C GLN A 79 -6.52 -0.89 -7.87
N LYS A 80 -5.73 -1.83 -8.40
CA LYS A 80 -6.24 -3.05 -9.01
C LYS A 80 -7.03 -3.89 -8.02
N ALA A 81 -6.54 -4.07 -6.78
CA ALA A 81 -7.25 -4.82 -5.76
C ALA A 81 -8.61 -4.18 -5.40
N LEU A 82 -8.67 -2.86 -5.26
CA LEU A 82 -9.92 -2.13 -5.05
C LEU A 82 -10.89 -2.29 -6.24
N LEU A 83 -10.38 -2.25 -7.46
CA LEU A 83 -11.18 -2.37 -8.67
C LEU A 83 -11.79 -3.78 -8.80
N GLU A 84 -10.99 -4.82 -8.53
CA GLU A 84 -11.46 -6.22 -8.50
C GLU A 84 -12.55 -6.45 -7.45
N ARG A 85 -12.48 -5.76 -6.31
CA ARG A 85 -13.54 -5.81 -5.28
C ARG A 85 -14.80 -5.09 -5.70
N GLY A 86 -14.67 -3.90 -6.28
CA GLY A 86 -15.82 -3.14 -6.80
C GLY A 86 -16.59 -3.93 -7.87
N VAL A 87 -15.87 -4.63 -8.76
CA VAL A 87 -16.49 -5.52 -9.76
C VAL A 87 -17.24 -6.67 -9.08
N LYS A 88 -16.66 -7.32 -8.06
CA LYS A 88 -17.33 -8.42 -7.32
C LYS A 88 -18.58 -7.98 -6.57
N GLN A 89 -18.66 -6.72 -6.13
CA GLN A 89 -19.84 -6.18 -5.43
C GLN A 89 -20.96 -5.75 -6.38
N ALA A 90 -20.65 -5.55 -7.66
CA ALA A 90 -21.59 -5.13 -8.69
C ALA A 90 -22.24 -6.30 -9.46
N ILE A 91 -21.77 -7.53 -9.24
CA ILE A 91 -22.29 -8.79 -9.79
C ILE A 91 -23.15 -9.47 -8.73
#